data_AF-A0AB37UED8-F1
#
_entry.id   AF-A0AB37UED8-F1
#
_cell.length_a   1.000
_cell.length_b   1.000
_cell.length_c   1.000
_cell.angle_alpha   90.00
_cell.angle_beta   90.00
_cell.angle_gamma   90.00
#
_symmetry.space_group_name_H-M   'P 1'
#
loop_
_entity.id
_entity.type
_entity.pdbx_description
1 polymer ?
#
loop_
_entity_poly.entity_id
_entity_poly.type
_entity_poly.pdbx_seq_one_letter_code
_entity_poly.pdbx_strand_id
1 'polypeptide(L)'
;MSHAQQPHAVIPMKTIGILGGMSSQATAEYYRLINAGINQVRGGWNAAELLICSVNFANIEAFVRREQWDDAANYLVDKALKNLFIK
;
A
#
# COMPACT_ATOMS: atom_id res chain seq x y z
N MET A 1 -19.03 6.25 39.28
CA MET A 1 -18.77 4.89 38.77
C MET A 1 -17.61 4.97 37.80
N SER A 2 -16.44 4.47 38.20
CA SER A 2 -15.20 4.52 37.43
C SER A 2 -15.37 3.76 36.11
N HIS A 3 -15.34 4.47 34.98
CA HIS A 3 -15.16 3.86 33.67
C HIS A 3 -13.67 3.55 33.56
N ALA A 4 -13.25 2.41 34.11
CA ALA A 4 -11.93 1.89 33.85
C ALA A 4 -11.82 1.71 32.32
N GLN A 5 -11.02 2.55 31.67
CA GLN A 5 -10.66 2.40 30.28
C GLN A 5 -10.01 1.02 30.15
N GLN A 6 -10.72 0.09 29.52
CA GLN A 6 -10.13 -1.19 29.16
C GLN A 6 -8.92 -0.90 28.25
N PRO A 7 -7.77 -1.53 28.48
CA PRO A 7 -6.61 -1.34 27.62
C PRO A 7 -6.99 -1.73 26.20
N HIS A 8 -6.83 -0.80 25.25
CA HIS A 8 -7.01 -1.09 23.83
C HIS A 8 -5.96 -2.13 23.44
N ALA A 9 -6.38 -3.39 23.34
CA ALA A 9 -5.50 -4.48 22.96
C ALA A 9 -4.91 -4.22 21.57
N VAL A 10 -3.61 -4.43 21.40
CA VAL A 10 -2.96 -4.38 20.09
C VAL A 10 -3.51 -5.52 19.24
N ILE A 11 -4.08 -5.19 18.10
CA ILE A 11 -4.68 -6.15 17.18
C ILE A 11 -3.60 -6.56 16.17
N PRO A 12 -3.16 -7.82 16.12
CA PRO A 12 -2.19 -8.26 15.12
C PRO A 12 -2.80 -8.19 13.71
N MET A 13 -2.10 -7.55 12.78
CA MET A 13 -2.47 -7.46 11.37
C MET A 13 -1.28 -7.89 10.48
N LYS A 14 -1.60 -8.39 9.29
CA LYS A 14 -0.58 -8.57 8.25
C LYS A 14 -0.46 -7.28 7.48
N THR A 15 0.77 -6.80 7.30
CA THR A 15 1.03 -5.64 6.44
C THR A 15 0.86 -6.00 4.97
N ILE A 16 0.11 -5.18 4.23
CA ILE A 16 -0.08 -5.34 2.78
C ILE A 16 0.87 -4.37 2.06
N GLY A 17 1.68 -4.89 1.13
CA GLY A 17 2.49 -4.08 0.22
C GLY A 17 1.71 -3.74 -1.05
N ILE A 18 1.68 -2.46 -1.42
CA ILE A 18 1.10 -1.99 -2.68
C ILE A 18 2.20 -1.36 -3.52
N LEU A 19 2.45 -1.93 -4.70
CA LEU A 19 3.23 -1.29 -5.74
C LEU A 19 2.30 -0.38 -6.55
N GLY A 20 2.28 0.90 -6.20
CA GLY A 20 1.36 1.90 -6.72
C GLY A 20 2.04 2.92 -7.63
N GLY A 21 1.32 3.99 -7.93
CA GLY A 21 1.78 5.09 -8.77
C GLY A 21 1.42 4.95 -10.25
N MET A 22 0.74 3.87 -10.67
CA MET A 22 0.41 3.58 -12.07
C MET A 22 -1.11 3.52 -12.34
N SER A 23 -1.94 4.47 -11.92
CA SER A 23 -1.63 5.87 -11.57
C SER A 23 -1.66 6.15 -10.05
N SER A 24 -1.28 7.37 -9.67
CA SER A 24 -1.40 7.83 -8.27
C SER A 24 -2.86 7.92 -7.81
N GLN A 25 -3.78 8.31 -8.70
CA GLN A 25 -5.21 8.37 -8.41
C GLN A 25 -5.78 6.97 -8.09
N ALA A 26 -5.43 5.97 -8.90
CA ALA A 26 -5.84 4.59 -8.63
C ALA A 26 -5.27 4.09 -7.29
N THR A 27 -4.03 4.45 -6.98
CA THR A 27 -3.37 4.05 -5.72
C THR A 27 -4.07 4.64 -4.49
N ALA A 28 -4.46 5.92 -4.55
CA ALA A 28 -5.23 6.56 -3.49
C ALA A 28 -6.58 5.87 -3.28
N GLU A 29 -7.23 5.44 -4.36
CA GLU A 29 -8.49 4.72 -4.28
C GLU A 29 -8.33 3.33 -3.67
N TYR A 30 -7.27 2.59 -3.98
CA TYR A 30 -6.95 1.34 -3.29
C TYR A 30 -6.77 1.53 -1.78
N TYR A 31 -6.01 2.54 -1.35
CA TYR A 31 -5.87 2.86 0.07
C TYR A 31 -7.23 3.12 0.74
N ARG A 32 -8.08 3.92 0.10
CA ARG A 32 -9.41 4.27 0.61
C ARG A 32 -10.30 3.03 0.75
N LEU A 33 -10.39 2.21 -0.30
CA LEU A 33 -11.24 1.03 -0.33
C LEU A 33 -10.80 -0.04 0.68
N ILE A 34 -9.48 -0.28 0.79
CA ILE A 34 -8.93 -1.23 1.76
C ILE A 34 -9.29 -0.82 3.19
N ASN A 35 -9.07 0.45 3.54
CA ASN A 35 -9.38 0.95 4.88
C ASN A 35 -10.89 0.98 5.17
N ALA A 36 -11.71 1.31 4.17
CA ALA A 36 -13.16 1.22 4.29
C ALA A 36 -13.62 -0.22 4.61
N GLY A 37 -13.06 -1.21 3.91
CA GLY A 37 -13.33 -2.62 4.17
C GLY A 37 -12.89 -3.09 5.56
N ILE A 38 -11.70 -2.70 6.02
CA ILE A 38 -11.23 -3.01 7.37
C ILE A 38 -12.14 -2.38 8.43
N ASN A 39 -12.50 -1.11 8.28
CA ASN A 39 -13.36 -0.42 9.24
C ASN A 39 -14.77 -1.02 9.25
N GLN A 40 -15.31 -1.43 8.10
CA GLN A 40 -16.60 -2.12 8.05
C GLN A 40 -16.62 -3.42 8.87
N VAL A 41 -15.51 -4.16 8.90
CA VAL A 41 -15.42 -5.45 9.62
C VAL A 41 -15.03 -5.27 11.09
N ARG A 42 -14.13 -4.33 11.39
CA ARG A 42 -13.52 -4.20 12.73
C ARG A 42 -13.97 -2.97 13.52
N GLY A 43 -14.57 -1.99 12.85
CA GLY A 43 -15.11 -0.77 13.45
C GLY A 43 -14.06 0.14 14.12
N GLY A 44 -14.54 1.24 14.70
CA GLY A 44 -13.73 2.15 15.51
C GLY A 44 -12.58 2.78 14.73
N TRP A 45 -11.36 2.68 15.28
CA TRP A 45 -10.14 3.27 14.71
C TRP A 45 -9.30 2.25 13.93
N ASN A 46 -9.87 1.10 13.58
CA ASN A 46 -9.15 0.07 12.83
C ASN A 46 -8.90 0.52 11.39
N ALA A 47 -7.64 0.44 10.98
CA ALA A 47 -7.16 0.71 9.63
C ALA A 47 -6.23 -0.43 9.19
N ALA A 48 -6.01 -0.58 7.89
CA ALA A 48 -5.06 -1.55 7.38
C ALA A 48 -3.62 -1.08 7.60
N GLU A 49 -2.73 -1.99 7.98
CA GLU A 49 -1.30 -1.78 7.90
C GLU A 49 -0.84 -1.89 6.44
N LEU A 50 -0.31 -0.80 5.88
CA LEU A 50 0.01 -0.69 4.46
C LEU A 50 1.41 -0.10 4.25
N LEU A 51 2.15 -0.68 3.29
CA LEU A 51 3.32 -0.07 2.69
C LEU A 51 3.02 0.21 1.22
N ILE A 52 3.01 1.49 0.84
CA ILE A 52 2.76 1.90 -0.54
C ILE A 52 4.10 2.33 -1.16
N CYS A 53 4.61 1.54 -2.09
CA CYS A 53 5.72 1.93 -2.93
C CYS A 53 5.16 2.57 -4.21
N SER A 54 5.18 3.90 -4.26
CA SER A 54 4.74 4.63 -5.46
C SER A 54 5.89 4.74 -6.46
N VAL A 55 5.63 4.36 -7.71
CA VAL A 55 6.59 4.49 -8.81
C VAL A 55 6.31 5.72 -9.67
N ASN A 56 7.30 6.13 -10.47
CA ASN A 56 7.08 7.17 -11.48
C ASN A 56 6.37 6.56 -12.69
N PHE A 57 5.09 6.91 -12.89
CA PHE A 57 4.29 6.36 -13.99
C PHE A 57 4.89 6.64 -15.37
N ALA A 58 5.56 7.78 -15.56
CA ALA A 58 6.16 8.12 -16.85
C ALA A 58 7.21 7.09 -17.29
N ASN A 59 7.93 6.47 -16.35
CA ASN A 59 8.90 5.41 -16.67
C ASN A 59 8.18 4.15 -17.18
N ILE A 60 7.10 3.76 -16.50
CA ILE A 60 6.29 2.60 -16.87
C ILE A 60 5.65 2.81 -18.24
N GLU A 61 5.09 3.99 -18.47
CA GLU A 61 4.50 4.36 -19.74
C GLU A 61 5.53 4.29 -20.89
N ALA A 62 6.75 4.78 -20.65
CA ALA A 62 7.84 4.70 -21.62
C ALA A 62 8.23 3.24 -21.95
N PHE A 63 8.34 2.36 -20.93
CA PHE A 63 8.63 0.95 -21.16
C PHE A 63 7.52 0.26 -21.96
N VAL A 64 6.25 0.50 -21.60
CA VAL A 64 5.09 -0.08 -22.29
C VAL A 64 5.04 0.37 -23.76
N ARG A 65 5.23 1.67 -24.04
CA ARG A 65 5.22 2.19 -25.42
C ARG A 65 6.32 1.61 -26.30
N ARG A 66 7.43 1.21 -25.71
CA ARG A 66 8.59 0.64 -26.40
C ARG A 66 8.61 -0.88 -26.36
N GLU A 67 7.56 -1.52 -25.83
CA GLU A 67 7.45 -2.96 -25.64
C GLU A 67 8.60 -3.56 -24.79
N GLN A 68 9.18 -2.75 -23.90
CA GLN A 68 10.30 -3.12 -23.02
C GLN A 68 9.79 -3.76 -21.71
N TRP A 69 9.15 -4.91 -21.82
CA TRP A 69 8.51 -5.58 -20.69
C TRP A 69 9.50 -6.06 -19.62
N ASP A 70 10.67 -6.54 -20.03
CA ASP A 70 11.72 -6.97 -19.09
C ASP A 70 12.27 -5.79 -18.28
N ASP A 71 12.45 -4.63 -18.90
CA ASP A 71 12.90 -3.41 -18.22
C ASP A 71 11.84 -2.91 -17.22
N ALA A 72 10.55 -2.94 -17.61
CA ALA A 72 9.45 -2.63 -16.71
C ALA A 72 9.42 -3.58 -15.50
N ALA A 73 9.56 -4.88 -15.73
CA ALA A 73 9.61 -5.88 -14.68
C ALA A 73 10.79 -5.64 -13.73
N ASN A 74 11.99 -5.45 -14.26
CA ASN A 74 13.18 -5.17 -13.47
C ASN A 74 13.04 -3.90 -12.63
N TYR A 75 12.48 -2.83 -13.21
CA TYR A 75 12.20 -1.59 -12.49
C TYR A 75 11.19 -1.80 -11.35
N LEU A 76 10.12 -2.54 -11.59
CA LEU A 76 9.10 -2.82 -10.57
C LEU A 76 9.63 -3.73 -9.45
N VAL A 77 10.41 -4.76 -9.78
CA VAL A 77 11.08 -5.65 -8.81
C VAL A 77 12.05 -4.85 -7.93
N ASP A 78 12.84 -3.96 -8.53
CA ASP A 78 13.75 -3.07 -7.81
C ASP A 78 12.99 -2.22 -6.78
N LYS A 79 11.86 -1.63 -7.19
CA LYS A 79 11.01 -0.82 -6.30
C LYS A 79 10.39 -1.62 -5.18
N ALA A 80 9.94 -2.85 -5.46
CA ALA A 80 9.36 -3.73 -4.46
C ALA A 80 10.39 -4.21 -3.42
N LEU A 81 11.61 -4.52 -3.84
CA LEU A 81 12.63 -5.13 -2.97
C LEU A 81 13.50 -4.11 -2.23
N LYS A 82 13.91 -3.01 -2.89
CA LYS A 82 14.92 -2.09 -2.33
C LYS A 82 14.35 -1.00 -1.43
N ASN A 83 13.08 -0.64 -1.57
CA ASN A 83 12.45 0.41 -0.75
C ASN A 83 11.79 -0.12 0.53
N LEU A 84 11.83 -1.42 0.81
CA LEU A 84 11.34 -1.97 2.07
C LEU A 84 12.36 -1.87 3.23
N PHE A 85 13.59 -1.44 2.94
CA PHE A 85 14.61 -1.16 3.95
C PHE A 85 14.82 0.35 4.04
N ILE A 86 14.02 1.01 4.87
CA ILE A 86 14.38 2.33 5.38
C ILE A 86 15.69 2.13 6.17
N LYS A 87 16.79 2.69 5.68
CA LYS A 87 18.02 2.87 6.47
C LYS A 87 17.83 4.00 7.47
#